data_AF-A0A437CM44-F1
#
_entry.id   AF-A0A437CM44-F1
#
_cell.length_a   1.000
_cell.length_b   1.000
_cell.length_c   1.000
_cell.angle_alpha   90.00
_cell.angle_beta   90.00
_cell.angle_gamma   90.00
#
_symmetry.space_group_name_H-M   'P 1'
#
loop_
_entity.id
_entity.type
_entity.pdbx_description
1 polymer ?
#
loop_
_entity_poly.entity_id
_entity_poly.type
_entity_poly.pdbx_seq_one_letter_code
_entity_poly.pdbx_strand_id
1 'polypeptide(L)'
;MDKGWKIEANIELVVEGMPVITSLAENSKEQELTCEAEGVPEPQFKWSIKVIIISTSYTKGKAIQKVNITETDIPVACNVSNKFGGDVRSINVTSTNSKMDELNGSLDHATIVMVVIILLVVVVAALGVGYWLYKKNR
;
A
#
# COMPACT_ATOMS: atom_id res chain seq x y z
N MET A 1 -38.59 5.27 -50.77
CA MET A 1 -37.39 4.86 -49.99
C MET A 1 -37.51 5.54 -48.64
N ASP A 2 -38.26 4.92 -47.73
CA ASP A 2 -38.50 5.47 -46.40
C ASP A 2 -37.24 5.27 -45.55
N LYS A 3 -36.61 6.38 -45.17
CA LYS A 3 -35.48 6.37 -44.24
C LYS A 3 -36.04 6.21 -42.83
N GLY A 4 -36.01 4.99 -42.30
CA GLY A 4 -36.38 4.70 -40.92
C GLY A 4 -35.35 5.25 -39.93
N TRP A 5 -35.83 5.85 -38.84
CA TRP A 5 -34.99 6.37 -37.76
C TRP A 5 -34.88 5.30 -36.67
N LYS A 6 -33.65 5.03 -36.20
CA LYS A 6 -33.41 4.16 -35.04
C LYS A 6 -33.14 5.06 -33.83
N ILE A 7 -33.95 4.91 -32.78
CA ILE A 7 -33.78 5.62 -31.52
C ILE A 7 -33.32 4.59 -30.48
N GLU A 8 -32.22 4.88 -29.81
CA GLU A 8 -31.69 4.07 -28.71
C GLU A 8 -31.83 4.86 -27.40
N ALA A 9 -32.35 4.22 -26.36
CA ALA A 9 -32.49 4.79 -25.03
C ALA A 9 -31.85 3.84 -24.02
N ASN A 10 -31.17 4.40 -23.01
CA ASN A 10 -30.58 3.64 -21.91
C ASN A 10 -31.31 3.98 -20.59
N ILE A 11 -31.51 2.97 -19.74
CA ILE A 11 -32.14 3.10 -18.43
C ILE A 11 -31.15 2.58 -17.39
N GLU A 12 -30.86 3.40 -16.39
CA GLU A 12 -30.05 3.00 -15.25
C GLU A 12 -30.96 2.65 -14.07
N LEU A 13 -30.88 1.41 -13.62
CA LEU A 13 -31.55 0.95 -12.40
C LEU A 13 -30.56 1.04 -11.23
N VAL A 14 -30.88 1.87 -10.24
CA VAL A 14 -30.10 2.00 -9.00
C VAL A 14 -30.91 1.38 -7.86
N VAL A 15 -30.33 0.39 -7.19
CA VAL A 15 -30.94 -0.25 -6.01
C VAL A 15 -30.34 0.40 -4.77
N GLU A 16 -31.19 0.99 -3.93
CA GLU A 16 -30.77 1.51 -2.63
C GLU A 16 -30.80 0.43 -1.55
N GLY A 17 -29.86 0.51 -0.60
CA GLY A 17 -29.73 -0.43 0.51
C GLY A 17 -28.69 0.00 1.52
N MET A 18 -28.54 -0.79 2.58
CA MET A 18 -27.48 -0.59 3.58
C MET A 18 -26.09 -0.80 2.97
N PRO A 19 -25.05 -0.10 3.46
CA PRO A 19 -23.70 -0.30 2.98
C PRO A 19 -23.11 -1.60 3.51
N VAL A 20 -22.12 -2.14 2.79
CA VAL A 20 -21.35 -3.33 3.15
C VAL A 20 -19.86 -3.02 3.00
N ILE A 21 -19.07 -3.29 4.04
CA ILE A 21 -17.61 -3.11 4.01
C ILE A 21 -16.99 -4.25 3.20
N THR A 22 -16.47 -3.92 2.03
CA THR A 22 -15.80 -4.88 1.14
C THR A 22 -14.34 -5.08 1.54
N SER A 23 -13.67 -4.04 2.06
CA SER A 23 -12.26 -4.10 2.46
C SER A 23 -11.96 -3.19 3.66
N LEU A 24 -11.09 -3.68 4.54
CA LEU A 24 -10.43 -2.89 5.59
C LEU A 24 -8.97 -3.33 5.62
N ALA A 25 -8.05 -2.44 5.25
CA ALA A 25 -6.64 -2.73 5.08
C ALA A 25 -5.76 -1.73 5.84
N GLU A 26 -4.61 -2.22 6.31
CA GLU A 26 -3.58 -1.44 6.99
C GLU A 26 -2.34 -1.32 6.10
N ASN A 27 -1.76 -0.12 6.06
CA ASN A 27 -0.41 0.13 5.56
C ASN A 27 0.47 0.54 6.74
N SER A 28 1.09 -0.45 7.40
CA SER A 28 1.84 -0.24 8.65
C SER A 28 3.07 0.66 8.48
N LYS A 29 3.62 0.76 7.26
CA LYS A 29 4.76 1.65 6.96
C LYS A 29 4.38 3.12 7.00
N GLU A 30 3.18 3.44 6.53
CA GLU A 30 2.67 4.81 6.44
C GLU A 30 1.74 5.14 7.63
N GLN A 31 1.47 4.18 8.52
CA GLN A 31 0.48 4.29 9.60
C GLN A 31 -0.89 4.71 9.07
N GLU A 32 -1.30 4.07 7.99
CA GLU A 32 -2.55 4.39 7.29
C GLU A 32 -3.52 3.22 7.31
N LEU A 33 -4.82 3.54 7.38
CA LEU A 33 -5.90 2.59 7.18
C LEU A 33 -6.73 3.00 5.96
N THR A 34 -7.16 2.01 5.19
CA THR A 34 -8.11 2.20 4.09
C THR A 34 -9.35 1.34 4.35
N CYS A 35 -10.51 1.99 4.41
CA CYS A 35 -11.80 1.34 4.51
C CYS A 35 -12.59 1.54 3.22
N GLU A 36 -13.08 0.45 2.63
CA GLU A 36 -13.89 0.44 1.43
C GLU A 36 -15.25 -0.15 1.73
N ALA A 37 -16.31 0.52 1.28
CA ALA A 37 -17.68 0.06 1.41
C ALA A 37 -18.47 0.29 0.13
N GLU A 38 -19.36 -0.64 -0.19
CA GLU A 38 -20.34 -0.48 -1.26
C GLU A 38 -21.71 -0.21 -0.65
N GLY A 39 -22.41 0.82 -1.13
CA GLY A 39 -23.73 1.19 -0.65
C GLY A 39 -24.29 2.41 -1.36
N VAL A 40 -25.60 2.41 -1.54
CA VAL A 40 -26.37 3.55 -2.08
C VAL A 40 -27.56 3.78 -1.16
N PRO A 41 -27.79 4.99 -0.61
CA PRO A 41 -27.03 6.23 -0.79
C PRO A 41 -25.60 6.18 -0.21
N GLU A 42 -24.84 7.23 -0.54
CA GLU A 42 -23.45 7.43 -0.09
C GLU A 42 -23.30 7.13 1.42
N PRO A 43 -22.43 6.17 1.79
CA PRO A 43 -22.19 5.83 3.18
C PRO A 43 -21.37 6.90 3.92
N GLN A 44 -21.67 7.09 5.19
CA GLN A 44 -20.87 7.90 6.12
C GLN A 44 -19.92 7.01 6.91
N PHE A 45 -18.65 7.41 6.98
CA PHE A 45 -17.62 6.72 7.75
C PHE A 45 -17.52 7.25 9.19
N LYS A 46 -17.34 6.33 10.14
CA LYS A 46 -16.99 6.60 11.53
C LYS A 46 -15.92 5.61 11.97
N TRP A 47 -14.93 6.09 12.72
CA TRP A 47 -13.84 5.26 13.25
C TRP A 47 -13.96 5.12 14.76
N SER A 48 -13.53 3.99 15.31
CA SER A 48 -13.52 3.77 16.77
C SER A 48 -12.46 4.56 17.51
N ILE A 49 -11.49 5.12 16.79
CA ILE A 49 -10.40 5.94 17.32
C ILE A 49 -10.37 7.29 16.63
N LYS A 50 -9.59 8.23 17.18
CA LYS A 50 -9.33 9.50 16.51
C LYS A 50 -8.40 9.26 15.31
N VAL A 51 -8.79 9.75 14.15
CA VAL A 51 -8.04 9.60 12.90
C VAL A 51 -7.89 10.93 12.19
N ILE A 52 -6.91 11.02 11.29
CA ILE A 52 -6.75 12.15 10.38
C ILE A 52 -7.18 11.69 8.99
N ILE A 53 -8.22 12.29 8.43
CA ILE A 53 -8.73 11.94 7.11
C ILE A 53 -7.72 12.41 6.05
N ILE A 54 -7.23 11.49 5.25
CA ILE A 54 -6.34 11.78 4.11
C ILE A 54 -7.18 12.03 2.87
N SER A 55 -8.11 11.11 2.58
CA SER A 55 -9.00 11.22 1.44
C SER A 55 -10.31 10.49 1.69
N THR A 56 -11.36 10.94 1.00
CA THR A 56 -12.65 10.27 0.93
C THR A 56 -13.15 10.39 -0.49
N SER A 57 -13.64 9.30 -1.06
CA SER A 57 -14.20 9.26 -2.41
C SER A 57 -15.44 8.39 -2.44
N TYR A 58 -16.37 8.76 -3.32
CA TYR A 58 -17.57 8.00 -3.60
C TYR A 58 -17.83 7.99 -5.10
N THR A 59 -17.90 6.81 -5.71
CA THR A 59 -18.07 6.67 -7.16
C THR A 59 -18.82 5.38 -7.46
N LYS A 60 -19.94 5.47 -8.19
CA LYS A 60 -20.76 4.33 -8.62
C LYS A 60 -21.12 3.36 -7.46
N GLY A 61 -21.55 3.91 -6.33
CA GLY A 61 -21.93 3.10 -5.16
C GLY A 61 -20.76 2.60 -4.32
N LYS A 62 -19.50 2.85 -4.72
CA LYS A 62 -18.31 2.46 -3.96
C LYS A 62 -17.72 3.68 -3.25
N ALA A 63 -17.61 3.59 -1.93
CA ALA A 63 -17.05 4.59 -1.04
C ALA A 63 -15.70 4.12 -0.48
N ILE A 64 -14.68 4.97 -0.49
CA ILE A 64 -13.35 4.67 0.04
C ILE A 64 -12.93 5.81 0.95
N GLN A 65 -12.49 5.50 2.17
CA GLN A 65 -11.87 6.46 3.06
C GLN A 65 -10.49 5.99 3.49
N LYS A 66 -9.49 6.85 3.26
CA LYS A 66 -8.11 6.66 3.69
C LYS A 66 -7.82 7.58 4.87
N VAL A 67 -7.25 7.05 5.94
CA VAL A 67 -6.97 7.79 7.17
C VAL A 67 -5.60 7.46 7.73
N ASN A 68 -4.99 8.44 8.41
CA ASN A 68 -3.82 8.24 9.26
C ASN A 68 -4.25 7.93 10.69
N ILE A 69 -3.51 7.05 11.34
CA ILE A 69 -3.71 6.65 12.73
C ILE A 69 -2.49 7.00 13.58
N THR A 70 -2.73 7.41 14.83
CA THR A 70 -1.67 7.70 15.80
C THR A 70 -1.48 6.60 16.84
N GLU A 71 -2.46 5.71 16.96
CA GLU A 71 -2.50 4.65 17.96
C GLU A 71 -2.27 3.31 17.26
N THR A 72 -1.34 2.50 17.78
CA THR A 72 -1.02 1.15 17.30
C THR A 72 -1.28 0.13 18.40
N ASP A 73 -1.25 -1.16 18.04
CA ASP A 73 -1.37 -2.29 18.97
C ASP A 73 -2.75 -2.35 19.66
N ILE A 74 -3.76 -1.78 19.01
CA ILE A 74 -5.17 -1.77 19.44
C ILE A 74 -6.10 -2.16 18.28
N PRO A 75 -7.28 -2.76 18.57
CA PRO A 75 -8.30 -2.99 17.56
C PRO A 75 -8.92 -1.67 17.10
N VAL A 76 -8.94 -1.44 15.79
CA VAL A 76 -9.57 -0.28 15.15
C VAL A 76 -10.77 -0.74 14.33
N ALA A 77 -11.93 -0.13 14.53
CA ALA A 77 -13.16 -0.41 13.79
C ALA A 77 -13.51 0.73 12.81
N CYS A 78 -13.82 0.35 11.58
CA CYS A 78 -14.50 1.19 10.60
C CYS A 78 -15.99 0.87 10.64
N ASN A 79 -16.82 1.88 10.88
CA ASN A 79 -18.28 1.82 10.83
C ASN A 79 -18.75 2.67 9.65
N VAL A 80 -19.48 2.05 8.72
CA VAL A 80 -20.11 2.72 7.59
C VAL A 80 -21.62 2.65 7.73
N SER A 81 -22.31 3.77 7.49
CA SER A 81 -23.77 3.81 7.65
C SER A 81 -24.45 4.75 6.66
N ASN A 82 -25.69 4.44 6.32
CA ASN A 82 -26.60 5.32 5.60
C ASN A 82 -28.02 5.22 6.18
N LYS A 83 -29.02 5.80 5.50
CA LYS A 83 -30.42 5.82 5.95
C LYS A 83 -31.07 4.42 6.08
N PHE A 84 -30.48 3.37 5.52
CA PHE A 84 -31.00 2.00 5.53
C PHE A 84 -30.31 1.07 6.54
N GLY A 85 -29.20 1.49 7.15
CA GLY A 85 -28.45 0.68 8.10
C GLY A 85 -26.95 0.96 8.05
N GLY A 86 -26.16 0.04 8.59
CA GLY A 86 -24.71 0.15 8.56
C GLY A 86 -24.02 -1.20 8.72
N ASP A 87 -22.72 -1.18 8.47
CA ASP A 87 -21.82 -2.32 8.62
C ASP A 87 -20.56 -1.89 9.37
N VAL A 88 -19.95 -2.82 10.10
CA VAL A 88 -18.80 -2.57 10.95
C VAL A 88 -17.77 -3.68 10.78
N ARG A 89 -16.52 -3.29 10.53
CA ARG A 89 -15.39 -4.23 10.46
C ARG A 89 -14.23 -3.69 11.31
N SER A 90 -13.52 -4.60 11.95
CA SER A 90 -12.35 -4.27 12.78
C SER A 90 -11.08 -4.92 12.25
N ILE A 91 -9.95 -4.24 12.48
CA ILE A 91 -8.59 -4.73 12.20
C ILE A 91 -7.71 -4.46 13.42
N ASN A 92 -6.80 -5.38 13.73
CA ASN A 92 -5.78 -5.15 14.75
C ASN A 92 -4.58 -4.49 14.09
N VAL A 93 -4.33 -3.23 14.44
CA VAL A 93 -3.16 -2.49 13.96
C VAL A 93 -1.97 -2.94 14.78
N THR A 94 -0.85 -3.27 14.13
CA THR A 94 0.39 -3.64 14.85
C THR A 94 1.50 -2.66 14.55
N SER A 95 2.24 -2.25 15.58
CA SER A 95 3.45 -1.46 15.38
C SER A 95 4.53 -2.37 14.83
N THR A 96 4.60 -2.50 13.50
CA THR A 96 5.83 -3.04 12.90
C THR A 96 6.92 -2.01 13.15
N ASN A 97 7.77 -2.26 14.14
CA ASN A 97 9.05 -1.59 14.29
C ASN A 97 9.88 -1.85 13.03
N SER A 98 9.65 -1.09 11.96
CA SER A 98 10.52 -1.06 10.79
C SER A 98 11.76 -0.22 11.14
N LYS A 99 12.49 -0.65 12.17
CA LYS A 99 13.94 -0.67 12.12
C LYS A 99 14.35 -2.06 11.62
N MET A 100 13.96 -2.37 10.39
CA MET A 100 14.73 -3.29 9.58
C MET A 100 15.36 -2.41 8.52
N ASP A 101 16.68 -2.37 8.59
CA ASP A 101 17.56 -1.49 7.86
C ASP A 101 17.10 -1.27 6.41
N GLU A 102 17.08 -0.01 6.03
CA GLU A 102 17.21 0.45 4.65
C GLU A 102 18.63 0.13 4.12
N LEU A 103 19.11 -1.10 4.35
CA LEU A 103 20.29 -1.70 3.76
C LEU A 103 19.93 -3.00 3.01
N ASN A 104 18.66 -3.16 2.65
CA ASN A 104 18.25 -4.03 1.54
C ASN A 104 17.58 -3.19 0.46
N GLY A 105 18.16 -2.01 0.17
CA GLY A 105 18.04 -1.45 -1.16
C GLY A 105 18.64 -2.49 -2.09
N SER A 106 17.77 -3.18 -2.85
CA SER A 106 18.08 -4.09 -3.94
C SER A 106 19.53 -3.92 -4.37
N LEU A 107 20.42 -4.71 -3.78
CA LEU A 107 21.81 -4.75 -4.21
C LEU A 107 21.70 -5.45 -5.54
N ASP A 108 21.47 -4.65 -6.57
CA ASP A 108 21.37 -5.08 -7.95
C ASP A 108 22.51 -6.06 -8.15
N HIS A 109 22.25 -7.16 -8.86
CA HIS A 109 23.26 -8.19 -9.07
C HIS A 109 24.58 -7.55 -9.57
N ALA A 110 24.50 -6.42 -10.27
CA ALA A 110 25.61 -5.55 -10.63
C ALA A 110 26.44 -5.00 -9.46
N THR A 111 25.84 -4.52 -8.37
CA THR A 111 26.58 -3.97 -7.23
C THR A 111 27.33 -5.06 -6.46
N ILE A 112 26.76 -6.25 -6.30
CA ILE A 112 27.47 -7.39 -5.68
C ILE A 112 28.67 -7.79 -6.53
N VAL A 113 28.45 -7.94 -7.84
CA VAL A 113 29.50 -8.31 -8.80
C VAL A 113 30.63 -7.29 -8.78
N MET A 114 30.33 -5.99 -8.75
CA MET A 114 31.35 -4.94 -8.69
C MET A 114 32.21 -5.00 -7.42
N VAL A 115 31.61 -5.26 -6.25
CA VAL A 115 32.36 -5.37 -4.99
C VAL A 115 33.28 -6.59 -5.01
N VAL A 116 32.81 -7.73 -5.51
CA VAL A 116 33.64 -8.95 -5.62
C VAL A 116 34.82 -8.75 -6.59
N ILE A 117 34.60 -8.09 -7.72
CA ILE A 117 35.66 -7.80 -8.69
C ILE A 117 36.74 -6.90 -8.06
N ILE A 118 36.35 -5.84 -7.34
CA ILE A 118 37.30 -4.94 -6.68
C ILE A 118 38.16 -5.70 -5.66
N LEU A 119 37.56 -6.56 -4.84
CA LEU A 119 38.29 -7.37 -3.87
C LEU A 119 39.29 -8.33 -4.54
N LEU A 120 38.90 -9.00 -5.63
CA LEU A 120 39.79 -9.89 -6.38
C LEU A 120 40.99 -9.14 -6.98
N VAL A 121 40.76 -7.95 -7.55
CA VAL A 121 41.83 -7.13 -8.13
C VAL A 121 42.84 -6.70 -7.06
N VAL A 122 42.38 -6.32 -5.87
CA VAL A 122 43.26 -5.94 -4.75
C VAL A 122 44.15 -7.11 -4.32
N VAL A 123 43.60 -8.33 -4.26
CA VAL A 123 44.37 -9.54 -3.91
C VAL A 123 45.45 -9.81 -4.95
N VAL A 124 45.12 -9.75 -6.24
CA VAL A 124 46.09 -9.97 -7.33
C VAL A 124 47.19 -8.91 -7.31
N ALA A 125 46.84 -7.64 -7.07
CA ALA A 125 47.82 -6.56 -6.97
C ALA A 125 48.77 -6.76 -5.78
N ALA A 126 48.26 -7.15 -4.61
CA ALA A 126 49.09 -7.41 -3.44
C ALA A 126 50.08 -8.57 -3.66
N LEU A 127 49.62 -9.67 -4.29
CA LEU A 127 50.48 -10.79 -4.66
C LEU A 127 51.53 -10.38 -5.70
N GLY A 128 51.16 -9.58 -6.69
CA GLY A 128 52.09 -9.04 -7.69
C GLY A 128 53.16 -8.15 -7.09
N VAL A 129 52.79 -7.23 -6.20
CA VAL A 129 53.73 -6.35 -5.47
C VAL A 129 54.64 -7.16 -4.55
N GLY A 130 54.08 -8.11 -3.80
CA GLY A 130 54.84 -9.02 -2.94
C GLY A 130 55.86 -9.84 -3.73
N TYR A 131 55.45 -10.41 -4.87
CA TYR A 131 56.34 -11.14 -5.77
C TYR A 131 57.43 -10.25 -6.37
N TRP A 132 57.08 -9.01 -6.77
CA TRP A 132 58.04 -8.06 -7.33
C TRP A 132 59.11 -7.64 -6.31
N LEU A 133 58.69 -7.35 -5.07
CA LEU A 133 59.62 -7.05 -3.97
C LEU A 133 60.49 -8.25 -3.62
N TYR A 134 59.90 -9.45 -3.56
CA TYR A 134 60.64 -10.70 -3.33
C TYR A 134 61.73 -10.93 -4.37
N LYS A 135 61.40 -10.74 -5.66
CA LYS A 135 62.37 -10.90 -6.76
C LYS A 135 63.45 -9.81 -6.75
N LYS A 136 63.12 -8.59 -6.34
CA LYS A 136 64.11 -7.50 -6.26
C LYS A 136 65.11 -7.68 -5.11
N ASN A 137 64.71 -8.40 -4.06
CA ASN A 137 65.52 -8.64 -2.88
C ASN A 137 66.38 -9.93 -2.98
N ARG A 138 66.42 -10.57 -4.16
CA ARG A 138 67.24 -11.74 -4.49
C ARG A 138 68.04 -11.45 -5.74
#